data_AF-A0A1S4CAY0-F1
#
_entry.id   AF-A0A1S4CAY0-F1
#
_cell.length_a   1.000
_cell.length_b   1.000
_cell.length_c   1.000
_cell.angle_alpha   90.00
_cell.angle_beta   90.00
_cell.angle_gamma   90.00
#
_symmetry.space_group_name_H-M   'P 1'
#
loop_
_entity.id
_entity.type
_entity.pdbx_description
1 polymer ?
#
loop_
_entity_poly.entity_id
_entity_poly.type
_entity_poly.pdbx_seq_one_letter_code
_entity_poly.pdbx_strand_id
1 'polypeptide(L)'
;MDELTRNIKGEMPWCMLFANRVVLIDETKGGVNYRMEVWRQILESKSFRLSKTKIEYLECKFSDVAHQDDMEVRLDTQAIPKRGSFTYLRSIIQGTGEIDDDVTHRIGAE
;
A
#
# COMPACT_ATOMS: atom_id res chain seq x y z
N MET A 1 -11.73 -3.13 15.91
CA MET A 1 -11.15 -2.43 14.75
C MET A 1 -11.38 -0.94 14.85
N ASP A 2 -12.60 -0.46 15.05
CA ASP A 2 -12.88 0.99 15.00
C ASP A 2 -12.05 1.84 15.98
N GLU A 3 -11.84 1.38 17.20
CA GLU A 3 -11.00 2.07 18.18
C GLU A 3 -9.49 2.08 17.84
N LEU A 4 -9.00 1.05 17.13
CA LEU A 4 -7.63 1.03 16.60
C LEU A 4 -7.47 2.08 15.49
N THR A 5 -8.52 2.23 14.67
CA THR A 5 -8.47 2.94 13.38
C THR A 5 -9.00 4.37 13.42
N ARG A 6 -9.71 4.78 14.48
CA ARG A 6 -10.32 6.11 14.64
C ARG A 6 -9.33 7.26 14.47
N ASN A 7 -8.09 7.06 14.92
CA ASN A 7 -7.05 8.09 14.89
C ASN A 7 -6.14 8.01 13.66
N ILE A 8 -6.40 7.08 12.73
CA ILE A 8 -5.46 6.74 11.65
C ILE A 8 -6.11 6.61 10.27
N LYS A 9 -7.43 6.34 10.21
CA LYS A 9 -8.19 6.41 8.96
C LYS A 9 -8.13 7.84 8.44
N GLY A 10 -7.40 8.06 7.35
CA GLY A 10 -7.58 9.24 6.51
C GLY A 10 -8.90 9.14 5.74
N GLU A 11 -9.31 10.25 5.10
CA GLU A 11 -10.44 10.20 4.16
C GLU A 11 -10.18 9.16 3.07
N MET A 12 -11.22 8.41 2.67
CA MET A 12 -11.11 7.55 1.49
C MET A 12 -10.73 8.40 0.28
N PRO A 13 -9.83 7.93 -0.60
CA PRO A 13 -9.28 6.57 -0.72
C PRO A 13 -7.93 6.34 0.01
N TRP A 14 -7.43 7.29 0.80
CA TRP A 14 -6.03 7.35 1.22
C TRP A 14 -5.60 6.30 2.27
N CYS A 15 -6.56 5.58 2.85
CA CYS A 15 -6.30 4.49 3.78
C CYS A 15 -7.41 3.43 3.74
N MET A 16 -7.05 2.17 3.52
CA MET A 16 -7.97 1.02 3.64
C MET A 16 -7.44 -0.02 4.62
N LEU A 17 -8.33 -0.59 5.42
CA LEU A 17 -7.99 -1.51 6.51
C LEU A 17 -8.89 -2.75 6.45
N PHE A 18 -8.30 -3.93 6.32
CA PHE A 18 -9.02 -5.20 6.36
C PHE A 18 -8.25 -6.26 7.13
N ALA A 19 -8.87 -6.79 8.19
CA ALA A 19 -8.24 -7.74 9.12
C ALA A 19 -6.86 -7.25 9.62
N ASN A 20 -5.79 -7.89 9.16
CA ASN A 20 -4.39 -7.59 9.50
C ASN A 20 -3.64 -6.83 8.39
N ARG A 21 -4.32 -6.39 7.32
CA ARG A 21 -3.72 -5.66 6.20
C ARG A 21 -4.13 -4.19 6.23
N VAL A 22 -3.14 -3.33 6.02
CA VAL A 22 -3.29 -1.88 5.86
C VAL A 22 -2.80 -1.52 4.47
N VAL A 23 -3.59 -0.73 3.75
CA VAL A 23 -3.20 -0.15 2.46
C VAL A 23 -3.09 1.35 2.65
N LEU A 24 -1.92 1.90 2.33
CA LEU A 24 -1.62 3.33 2.33
C LEU A 24 -1.46 3.78 0.89
N ILE A 25 -2.11 4.89 0.56
CA ILE A 25 -2.04 5.49 -0.78
C ILE A 25 -1.62 6.94 -0.61
N ASP A 26 -0.73 7.39 -1.48
CA ASP A 26 -0.33 8.79 -1.61
C ASP A 26 0.06 9.05 -3.07
N GLU A 27 0.06 10.31 -3.48
CA GLU A 27 0.46 10.72 -4.83
C GLU A 27 1.99 10.64 -5.02
N THR A 28 2.74 10.74 -3.91
CA THR A 28 4.20 10.79 -3.94
C THR A 28 4.82 9.69 -3.08
N LYS A 29 6.01 9.22 -3.46
CA LYS A 29 6.78 8.27 -2.63
C LYS A 29 7.14 8.87 -1.26
N GLY A 30 7.41 10.19 -1.22
CA GLY A 30 7.63 10.93 0.03
C GLY A 30 6.41 10.92 0.94
N GLY A 31 5.21 11.11 0.40
CA GLY A 31 3.97 11.02 1.17
C GLY A 31 3.69 9.61 1.66
N VAL A 32 3.96 8.57 0.85
CA VAL A 32 3.90 7.17 1.30
C VAL A 32 4.85 6.93 2.48
N ASN A 33 6.11 7.37 2.38
CA ASN A 33 7.10 7.24 3.45
C ASN A 33 6.65 7.94 4.75
N TYR A 34 6.15 9.18 4.64
CA TYR A 34 5.63 9.93 5.78
C TYR A 34 4.45 9.22 6.45
N ARG A 35 3.46 8.77 5.67
CA ARG A 35 2.31 8.04 6.20
C ARG A 35 2.74 6.74 6.86
N MET A 36 3.67 6.03 6.24
CA MET A 36 4.16 4.75 6.76
C MET A 36 4.82 4.90 8.14
N GLU A 37 5.62 5.95 8.32
CA GLU A 37 6.24 6.31 9.59
C GLU A 37 5.19 6.60 10.67
N VAL A 38 4.18 7.42 10.35
CA VAL A 38 3.06 7.72 11.25
C VAL A 38 2.33 6.43 11.66
N TRP A 39 2.04 5.55 10.70
CA TRP A 39 1.39 4.27 10.95
C TRP A 39 2.24 3.35 11.83
N ARG A 40 3.55 3.30 11.61
CA ARG A 40 4.47 2.52 12.46
C ARG A 40 4.38 2.99 13.91
N GLN A 41 4.55 4.29 14.15
CA GLN A 41 4.54 4.86 15.51
C GLN A 41 3.23 4.59 16.23
N ILE A 42 2.08 4.74 15.56
CA ILE A 42 0.78 4.50 16.17
C ILE A 42 0.58 3.02 16.49
N LEU A 43 0.96 2.11 15.59
CA LEU A 43 0.87 0.68 15.84
C LEU A 43 1.78 0.26 17.00
N GLU A 44 3.02 0.74 17.03
CA GLU A 44 3.97 0.48 18.11
C GLU A 44 3.48 1.02 19.46
N SER A 45 2.85 2.20 19.49
CA SER A 45 2.22 2.77 20.69
C SER A 45 1.11 1.88 21.27
N LYS A 46 0.51 1.03 20.42
CA LYS A 46 -0.54 0.07 20.78
C LYS A 46 -0.01 -1.36 20.87
N SER A 47 1.32 -1.52 20.98
CA SER A 47 2.02 -2.81 21.07
C SER A 47 1.89 -3.71 19.83
N PHE A 48 1.50 -3.14 18.68
CA PHE A 48 1.52 -3.83 17.39
C PHE A 48 2.84 -3.57 16.66
N ARG A 49 3.27 -4.52 15.83
CA ARG A 49 4.50 -4.40 15.03
C ARG A 49 4.19 -4.66 13.56
N LEU A 50 4.81 -3.86 12.70
CA LEU A 50 4.77 -4.04 11.26
C LEU A 50 5.69 -5.19 10.84
N SER A 51 5.21 -6.05 9.94
CA SER A 51 5.98 -7.15 9.39
C SER A 51 6.76 -6.67 8.16
N LYS A 52 8.05 -6.38 8.33
CA LYS A 52 8.91 -5.87 7.24
C LYS A 52 8.95 -6.77 6.01
N THR A 53 8.80 -8.09 6.19
CA THR A 53 8.82 -9.09 5.11
C THR A 53 7.51 -9.21 4.35
N LYS A 54 6.40 -8.68 4.88
CA LYS A 54 5.06 -8.73 4.26
C LYS A 54 4.64 -7.42 3.62
N ILE A 55 5.43 -6.37 3.80
CA ILE A 55 5.14 -5.07 3.24
C ILE A 55 5.77 -4.99 1.86
N GLU A 56 4.96 -4.54 0.92
CA GLU A 56 5.31 -4.35 -0.47
C GLU A 56 4.68 -3.02 -0.90
N TYR A 57 5.23 -2.38 -1.94
CA TYR A 57 4.59 -1.20 -2.53
C TYR A 57 4.37 -1.37 -4.03
N LEU A 58 3.32 -0.73 -4.54
CA LEU A 58 2.96 -0.67 -5.95
C LEU A 58 2.96 0.80 -6.34
N GLU A 59 3.62 1.10 -7.46
CA GLU A 59 3.56 2.43 -8.06
C GLU A 59 2.58 2.37 -9.22
N CYS A 60 1.52 3.16 -9.14
CA CYS A 60 0.52 3.24 -10.19
C CYS A 60 0.81 4.44 -11.09
N LYS A 61 1.15 4.18 -12.35
CA LYS A 61 1.41 5.23 -13.34
C LYS A 61 0.10 5.65 -14.00
N PHE A 62 -0.75 6.35 -13.25
CA PHE A 62 -2.01 6.87 -13.79
C PHE A 62 -1.81 8.09 -14.70
N SER A 63 -0.60 8.66 -14.76
CA SER A 63 -0.24 9.76 -15.65
C SER A 63 1.07 9.46 -16.38
N ASP A 64 1.22 10.00 -17.59
CA ASP A 64 2.45 9.92 -18.40
C ASP A 64 3.57 10.84 -17.89
N VAL A 65 3.33 11.58 -16.79
CA VAL A 65 4.36 12.43 -16.20
C VAL A 65 5.34 11.54 -15.47
N ALA A 66 6.56 11.45 -16.00
CA ALA A 66 7.66 10.81 -15.31
C ALA A 66 7.98 11.58 -14.04
N HIS A 67 7.39 11.16 -12.91
CA HIS A 67 7.90 11.52 -11.60
C HIS A 67 9.25 10.82 -11.44
N GLN A 68 10.31 11.49 -11.89
CA GLN A 68 11.69 11.16 -11.55
C GLN A 68 11.92 11.49 -10.07
N ASP A 69 11.27 10.72 -9.21
CA ASP A 69 11.62 10.69 -7.81
C ASP A 69 12.39 9.40 -7.59
N ASP A 70 13.72 9.52 -7.59
CA ASP A 70 14.66 8.44 -7.22
C ASP A 70 14.56 8.09 -5.72
N MET A 71 13.59 8.69 -5.03
CA MET A 71 13.26 8.36 -3.66
C MET A 71 12.81 6.89 -3.57
N GLU A 72 13.53 6.15 -2.74
CA GLU A 72 13.16 4.79 -2.35
C GLU A 72 12.06 4.81 -1.28
N VAL A 73 11.10 3.90 -1.39
CA VAL A 73 10.10 3.69 -0.32
C VAL A 73 10.73 2.80 0.74
N ARG A 74 10.79 3.26 1.98
CA ARG A 74 11.52 2.60 3.07
C ARG A 74 10.68 2.50 4.33
N LEU A 75 10.87 1.41 5.07
CA LEU A 75 10.43 1.27 6.46
C LEU A 75 11.66 1.23 7.36
N ASP A 76 11.77 2.21 8.25
CA ASP A 76 12.99 2.47 9.02
C ASP A 76 14.17 2.79 8.08
N THR A 77 15.08 1.83 7.90
CA THR A 77 16.22 1.88 6.99
C THR A 77 16.11 0.85 5.85
N GLN A 78 15.07 0.00 5.88
CA GLN A 78 14.91 -1.10 4.94
C GLN A 78 14.09 -0.66 3.72
N ALA A 79 14.64 -0.89 2.54
CA ALA A 79 13.95 -0.76 1.27
C ALA A 79 12.76 -1.73 1.18
N ILE A 80 11.61 -1.22 0.78
CA ILE A 80 10.42 -2.04 0.54
C ILE A 80 10.45 -2.53 -0.90
N PRO A 81 10.19 -3.81 -1.17
CA PRO A 81 10.15 -4.31 -2.54
C PRO A 81 8.98 -3.69 -3.32
N LYS A 82 9.28 -3.22 -4.53
CA LYS A 82 8.29 -2.79 -5.52
C LYS A 82 7.69 -4.02 -6.19
N ARG A 83 6.37 -4.05 -6.35
CA ARG A 83 5.65 -5.06 -7.15
C ARG A 83 5.01 -4.42 -8.39
N GLY A 84 4.72 -5.25 -9.39
CA GLY A 84 3.96 -4.86 -10.59
C GLY A 84 2.44 -4.97 -10.39
N SER A 85 2.00 -5.82 -9.47
CA SER A 85 0.60 -5.99 -9.11
C SER A 85 0.44 -6.51 -7.68
N PHE A 86 -0.77 -6.33 -7.13
CA PHE A 86 -1.17 -6.81 -5.80
C PHE A 86 -2.49 -7.57 -5.83
N THR A 87 -2.58 -8.65 -5.06
CA THR A 87 -3.87 -9.28 -4.76
C THR A 87 -4.44 -8.73 -3.46
N TYR A 88 -5.53 -7.98 -3.56
CA TYR A 88 -6.31 -7.46 -2.44
C TYR A 88 -7.75 -7.96 -2.51
N LEU A 89 -8.20 -8.68 -1.48
CA LEU A 89 -9.57 -9.23 -1.40
C LEU A 89 -9.99 -10.03 -2.65
N ARG A 90 -9.07 -10.82 -3.22
CA ARG A 90 -9.21 -11.59 -4.48
C ARG A 90 -9.25 -10.75 -5.76
N SER A 91 -9.17 -9.43 -5.67
CA SER A 91 -8.94 -8.57 -6.83
C SER A 91 -7.45 -8.37 -7.07
N ILE A 92 -7.02 -8.33 -8.32
CA ILE A 92 -5.67 -7.94 -8.72
C ILE A 92 -5.65 -6.46 -9.09
N ILE A 93 -4.75 -5.71 -8.45
CA ILE A 93 -4.50 -4.29 -8.73
C ILE A 93 -3.18 -4.22 -9.48
N GLN A 94 -3.19 -3.71 -10.71
CA GLN A 94 -1.99 -3.57 -11.54
C GLN A 94 -1.48 -2.13 -11.52
N GLY A 95 -0.14 -1.96 -11.53
CA GLY A 95 0.49 -0.64 -11.54
C GLY A 95 0.30 0.12 -12.85
N THR A 96 -0.08 -0.56 -13.93
CA THR A 96 -0.47 0.04 -15.21
C THR A 96 -1.84 0.72 -15.14
N GLY A 97 -2.65 0.40 -14.13
CA GLY A 97 -4.06 0.81 -14.07
C GLY A 97 -5.00 -0.04 -14.92
N GLU A 98 -4.47 -1.05 -15.62
CA GLU A 98 -5.27 -2.02 -16.38
C GLU A 98 -5.92 -3.05 -15.44
N ILE A 99 -6.87 -3.82 -15.99
CA ILE A 99 -7.63 -4.84 -15.27
C ILE A 99 -7.41 -6.24 -15.85
N ASP A 100 -6.53 -6.39 -16.83
CA ASP A 100 -6.37 -7.62 -17.62
C ASP A 100 -5.93 -8.80 -16.75
N ASP A 101 -5.05 -8.59 -15.76
CA ASP A 101 -4.65 -9.66 -14.83
C ASP A 101 -5.83 -10.09 -13.95
N ASP A 102 -6.64 -9.14 -13.48
CA ASP A 102 -7.81 -9.44 -12.64
C ASP A 102 -8.87 -10.22 -13.45
N VAL A 103 -9.12 -9.79 -14.69
CA VAL A 103 -10.05 -10.47 -15.61
C VAL A 103 -9.56 -11.88 -15.92
N THR A 104 -8.28 -12.04 -16.27
CA THR A 104 -7.68 -13.34 -16.56
C THR A 104 -7.73 -14.27 -15.35
N HIS A 105 -7.41 -13.76 -14.15
CA HIS A 105 -7.47 -14.53 -12.91
C HIS A 105 -8.90 -14.99 -12.58
N ARG A 106 -9.91 -14.14 -12.81
CA ARG A 106 -11.31 -14.49 -12.54
C ARG A 106 -11.92 -15.45 -13.56
N ILE A 107 -11.53 -15.35 -14.83
CA ILE A 107 -12.02 -16.24 -15.89
C ILE A 107 -11.32 -17.60 -15.82
N GLY A 108 -10.02 -17.62 -15.51
CA GLY A 108 -9.23 -18.85 -15.42
C GLY A 108 -9.31 -19.60 -14.09
N ALA A 109 -9.97 -19.03 -13.08
CA ALA A 109 -10.28 -19.72 -11.83
C ALA A 109 -11.49 -20.65 -12.02
N GLU A 110 -11.29 -21.75 -12.73
CA GLU A 110 -12.15 -22.95 -12.67
C GLU A 110 -11.83 -23.82 -11.42
#